data_AF-A0A965NC64-F1
#
_entry.id   AF-A0A965NC64-F1
#
_cell.length_a   1.000
_cell.length_b   1.000
_cell.length_c   1.000
_cell.angle_alpha   90.00
_cell.angle_beta   90.00
_cell.angle_gamma   90.00
#
_symmetry.space_group_name_H-M   'P 1'
#
loop_
_entity.id
_entity.type
_entity.pdbx_description
1 polymer ?
#
loop_
_entity_poly.entity_id
_entity_poly.type
_entity_poly.pdbx_seq_one_letter_code
_entity_poly.pdbx_strand_id
1 'polypeptide(L)'
;MAALGNPELNRIVAAAQTPLWDVATGEGNTIIATRDSGVDGMPYVVVIGRSGRGYRASLYMPGDDITVEGDVIGEVAGNPREIGRQIRALLEDADLSSN
;
A
#
# COMPACT_ATOMS: atom_id res chain seq x y z
N MET A 1 -3.44 -8.67 23.83
CA MET A 1 -4.52 -7.70 23.58
C MET A 1 -4.73 -7.67 22.08
N ALA A 2 -5.87 -8.16 21.59
CA ALA A 2 -6.14 -8.20 20.15
C ALA A 2 -6.25 -6.76 19.64
N ALA A 3 -5.37 -6.37 18.71
CA ALA A 3 -5.61 -5.19 17.89
C ALA A 3 -6.94 -5.43 17.17
N LEU A 4 -8.01 -4.80 17.65
CA LEU A 4 -9.26 -4.71 16.91
C LEU A 4 -8.93 -3.87 15.68
N GLY A 5 -8.49 -4.53 14.61
CA GLY A 5 -8.09 -3.91 13.36
C GLY A 5 -9.14 -2.90 12.96
N ASN A 6 -8.69 -1.68 12.68
CA ASN A 6 -9.58 -0.57 12.37
C ASN A 6 -10.55 -1.00 11.24
N PRO A 7 -11.86 -1.06 11.49
CA PRO A 7 -12.83 -1.62 10.54
C PRO A 7 -12.86 -0.86 9.22
N GLU A 8 -12.46 0.42 9.22
CA GLU A 8 -12.29 1.20 8.01
C GLU A 8 -11.08 0.71 7.19
N LEU A 9 -9.93 0.49 7.83
CA LEU A 9 -8.74 -0.04 7.16
C LEU A 9 -9.00 -1.43 6.58
N ASN A 10 -9.72 -2.30 7.31
CA ASN A 10 -10.09 -3.61 6.78
C ASN A 10 -10.93 -3.50 5.49
N ARG A 11 -11.82 -2.50 5.41
CA ARG A 11 -12.60 -2.25 4.18
C ARG A 11 -11.74 -1.70 3.05
N ILE A 12 -10.78 -0.84 3.36
CA ILE A 12 -9.83 -0.32 2.39
C ILE A 12 -8.98 -1.48 1.84
N VAL A 13 -8.36 -2.27 2.71
CA VAL A 13 -7.53 -3.43 2.35
C VAL A 13 -8.32 -4.44 1.52
N ALA A 14 -9.55 -4.78 1.93
CA ALA A 14 -10.40 -5.70 1.17
C ALA A 14 -10.71 -5.18 -0.25
N ALA A 15 -10.85 -3.87 -0.43
CA ALA A 15 -11.08 -3.27 -1.74
C ALA A 15 -9.79 -3.03 -2.55
N ALA A 16 -8.63 -3.01 -1.87
CA ALA A 16 -7.31 -2.82 -2.46
C ALA A 16 -6.65 -4.12 -2.93
N GLN A 17 -7.23 -5.29 -2.64
CA GLN A 17 -6.69 -6.60 -3.02
C GLN A 17 -6.46 -6.71 -4.55
N THR A 18 -5.29 -7.20 -4.93
CA THR A 18 -4.88 -7.46 -6.31
C THR A 18 -4.20 -8.83 -6.39
N PRO A 19 -4.11 -9.46 -7.59
CA PRO A 19 -3.47 -10.77 -7.72
C PRO A 19 -1.95 -10.75 -7.54
N LEU A 20 -1.31 -9.60 -7.70
CA LEU A 20 0.16 -9.48 -7.70
C LEU A 20 0.71 -8.90 -6.38
N TRP A 21 -0.11 -8.13 -5.68
CA TRP A 21 0.27 -7.46 -4.45
C TRP A 21 -0.42 -8.10 -3.26
N ASP A 22 0.35 -8.55 -2.28
CA ASP A 22 -0.17 -8.90 -0.96
C ASP A 22 -0.41 -7.62 -0.17
N VAL A 23 -1.68 -7.32 0.13
CA VAL A 23 -2.09 -6.08 0.79
C VAL A 23 -2.56 -6.36 2.21
N ALA A 24 -1.91 -5.72 3.18
CA ALA A 24 -2.16 -5.89 4.61
C ALA A 24 -2.19 -4.55 5.35
N THR A 25 -2.71 -4.56 6.57
CA THR A 25 -2.61 -3.42 7.49
C THR A 25 -1.27 -3.44 8.22
N GLY A 26 -0.55 -2.32 8.23
CA GLY A 26 0.67 -2.11 9.00
C GLY A 26 0.42 -1.38 10.33
N GLU A 27 1.50 -0.99 11.00
CA GLU A 27 1.42 -0.17 12.21
C GLU A 27 0.92 1.26 11.92
N GLY A 28 0.32 1.91 12.93
CA GLY A 28 0.02 3.35 12.87
C GLY A 28 -1.02 3.77 11.81
N ASN A 29 -2.03 2.95 11.54
CA ASN A 29 -3.05 3.15 10.50
C ASN A 29 -2.49 3.17 9.06
N THR A 30 -1.40 2.48 8.83
CA THR A 30 -0.78 2.34 7.51
C THR A 30 -1.30 1.10 6.80
N ILE A 31 -1.33 1.13 5.46
CA ILE A 31 -1.53 -0.05 4.62
C ILE A 31 -0.21 -0.36 3.96
N ILE A 32 0.18 -1.62 3.93
CA ILE A 32 1.41 -2.09 3.28
C ILE A 32 0.99 -3.04 2.18
N ALA A 33 1.54 -2.83 0.99
CA ALA A 33 1.43 -3.77 -0.11
C ALA A 33 2.82 -4.29 -0.47
N THR A 34 3.00 -5.59 -0.54
CA THR A 34 4.27 -6.23 -0.93
C THR A 34 4.10 -7.08 -2.17
N ARG A 35 5.07 -7.00 -3.09
CA ARG A 35 5.13 -7.83 -4.30
C ARG A 35 6.50 -8.48 -4.39
N ASP A 36 6.54 -9.74 -4.79
CA ASP A 36 7.79 -10.43 -5.09
C ASP A 36 8.58 -9.67 -6.18
N SER A 37 9.89 -9.54 -5.97
CA SER A 37 10.79 -8.93 -6.96
C SER A 37 11.60 -9.96 -7.74
N GLY A 38 11.50 -11.24 -7.37
CA GLY A 38 12.41 -12.29 -7.83
C GLY A 38 13.76 -12.30 -7.11
N VAL A 39 14.00 -11.38 -6.17
CA VAL A 39 15.22 -11.34 -5.36
C VAL A 39 14.93 -11.70 -3.91
N ASP A 40 15.61 -12.74 -3.41
CA ASP A 40 15.37 -13.30 -2.08
C ASP A 40 15.50 -12.23 -0.99
N GLY A 41 14.45 -12.13 -0.16
CA GLY A 41 14.40 -11.20 0.96
C GLY A 41 14.21 -9.72 0.59
N MET A 42 14.02 -9.37 -0.70
CA MET A 42 13.94 -7.97 -1.14
C MET A 42 12.70 -7.72 -2.01
N PRO A 43 11.49 -7.75 -1.45
CA PRO A 43 10.28 -7.47 -2.22
C PRO A 43 10.19 -5.99 -2.62
N TYR A 44 9.36 -5.71 -3.62
CA TYR A 44 8.81 -4.36 -3.80
C TYR A 44 7.84 -4.07 -2.65
N VAL A 45 7.89 -2.86 -2.11
CA VAL A 45 7.02 -2.44 -1.01
C VAL A 45 6.34 -1.14 -1.38
N VAL A 46 5.03 -1.06 -1.20
CA VAL A 46 4.28 0.19 -1.22
C VAL A 46 3.73 0.46 0.17
N VAL A 47 4.10 1.59 0.72
CA VAL A 47 3.61 2.07 2.02
C VAL A 47 2.56 3.14 1.76
N ILE A 48 1.34 2.90 2.24
CA ILE A 48 0.22 3.83 2.13
C ILE A 48 -0.09 4.38 3.52
N GLY A 49 0.51 5.54 3.81
CA GLY A 49 0.37 6.25 5.07
C GLY A 49 -0.70 7.33 5.03
N ARG A 50 -1.23 7.71 6.19
CA ARG A 50 -2.16 8.84 6.30
C ARG A 50 -1.45 10.14 5.90
N SER A 51 -2.02 10.88 4.95
CA SER A 51 -1.51 12.19 4.52
C SER A 51 -2.66 13.19 4.41
N GLY A 52 -2.63 14.23 5.25
CA GLY A 52 -3.69 15.23 5.33
C GLY A 52 -5.09 14.61 5.55
N ARG A 53 -6.00 14.80 4.58
CA ARG A 53 -7.36 14.24 4.62
C ARG A 53 -7.48 12.85 4.00
N GLY A 54 -6.42 12.35 3.36
CA GLY A 54 -6.39 11.12 2.60
C GLY A 54 -5.25 10.21 3.01
N TYR A 55 -4.74 9.47 2.05
CA TYR A 55 -3.55 8.64 2.16
C TYR A 55 -2.59 8.97 1.02
N ARG A 56 -1.30 8.81 1.28
CA ARG A 56 -0.23 8.91 0.29
C ARG A 56 0.40 7.54 0.13
N ALA A 57 0.55 7.07 -1.10
CA ALA A 57 1.22 5.84 -1.45
C ALA A 57 2.65 6.15 -1.92
N SER A 58 3.62 5.48 -1.29
CA SER A 58 5.03 5.57 -1.64
C SER A 58 5.56 4.19 -1.98
N LEU A 59 6.23 4.06 -3.13
CA LEU A 59 6.89 2.84 -3.61
C LEU A 59 8.36 2.83 -3.15
N TYR A 60 8.81 1.64 -2.76
CA TYR A 60 10.17 1.34 -2.37
C TYR A 60 10.65 0.17 -3.24
N MET A 61 11.83 0.31 -3.83
CA MET A 61 12.45 -0.72 -4.63
C MET A 61 13.08 -1.79 -3.72
N PRO A 62 13.41 -2.97 -4.27
CA PRO A 62 14.17 -4.00 -3.57
C PRO A 62 15.44 -3.44 -2.93
N GLY A 63 15.51 -3.48 -1.59
CA GLY A 63 16.66 -3.00 -0.83
C GLY A 63 16.61 -1.53 -0.41
N ASP A 64 15.56 -0.78 -0.78
CA ASP A 64 15.33 0.55 -0.22
C ASP A 64 15.05 0.50 1.28
N ASP A 65 15.50 1.54 1.97
CA ASP A 65 15.19 1.73 3.39
C ASP A 65 13.76 2.27 3.54
N ILE A 66 12.86 1.46 4.09
CA ILE A 66 11.45 1.83 4.27
C ILE A 66 11.21 2.84 5.40
N THR A 67 12.26 3.26 6.11
CA THR A 67 12.18 4.26 7.19
C THR A 67 12.36 5.68 6.67
N VAL A 68 12.85 5.84 5.42
CA VAL A 68 12.89 7.12 4.71
C VAL A 68 11.69 7.30 3.79
N GLU A 69 11.48 8.50 3.26
CA GLU A 69 10.40 8.76 2.30
C GLU A 69 10.71 8.10 0.94
N GLY A 70 9.92 7.10 0.55
CA GLY A 70 9.99 6.46 -0.76
C GLY A 70 9.36 7.27 -1.90
N ASP A 71 9.42 6.74 -3.12
CA ASP A 71 8.93 7.43 -4.31
C ASP A 71 7.40 7.54 -4.29
N VAL A 72 6.88 8.77 -4.32
CA VAL A 72 5.44 9.00 -4.20
C VAL A 72 4.75 8.67 -5.51
N ILE A 73 4.02 7.55 -5.52
CA ILE A 73 3.28 7.07 -6.70
C ILE A 73 1.84 7.61 -6.75
N GLY A 74 1.32 8.17 -5.66
CA GLY A 74 0.02 8.81 -5.68
C GLY A 74 -0.56 9.18 -4.32
N GLU A 75 -1.67 9.90 -4.35
CA GLU A 75 -2.46 10.29 -3.19
C GLU A 75 -3.93 9.92 -3.42
N VAL A 76 -4.60 9.41 -2.39
CA VAL A 76 -5.98 8.91 -2.47
C VAL A 76 -6.82 9.51 -1.34
N ALA A 77 -8.06 9.83 -1.63
CA ALA A 77 -9.00 10.36 -0.64
C ALA A 77 -10.42 9.90 -0.94
N GLY A 78 -11.32 10.04 0.04
CA GLY A 78 -12.73 9.68 -0.08
C GLY A 78 -13.19 8.69 0.97
N ASN A 79 -14.21 7.90 0.63
CA ASN A 79 -14.75 6.87 1.52
C ASN A 79 -13.90 5.60 1.48
N PRO A 80 -13.91 4.72 2.52
CA PRO A 80 -13.05 3.55 2.61
C PRO A 80 -13.04 2.64 1.35
N ARG A 81 -14.20 2.41 0.74
CA ARG A 81 -14.31 1.61 -0.50
C ARG A 81 -13.66 2.29 -1.71
N GLU A 82 -13.80 3.60 -1.81
CA GLU A 82 -13.26 4.40 -2.91
C GLU A 82 -11.74 4.53 -2.78
N ILE A 83 -11.26 4.72 -1.54
CA ILE A 83 -9.83 4.67 -1.22
C ILE A 83 -9.25 3.33 -1.63
N GLY A 84 -9.85 2.21 -1.23
CA GLY A 84 -9.34 0.88 -1.59
C GLY A 84 -9.29 0.64 -3.10
N ARG A 85 -10.30 1.09 -3.85
CA ARG A 85 -10.28 1.02 -5.32
C ARG A 85 -9.17 1.87 -5.94
N GLN A 86 -8.94 3.08 -5.42
CA GLN A 86 -7.85 3.94 -5.90
C GLN A 86 -6.48 3.33 -5.57
N ILE A 87 -6.28 2.78 -4.37
CA ILE A 87 -5.05 2.06 -4.01
C ILE A 87 -4.82 0.90 -4.96
N ARG A 88 -5.84 0.08 -5.21
CA ARG A 88 -5.74 -1.01 -6.19
C ARG A 88 -5.28 -0.50 -7.56
N ALA A 89 -5.84 0.59 -8.06
CA ALA A 89 -5.44 1.17 -9.34
C ALA A 89 -3.97 1.64 -9.33
N LEU A 90 -3.50 2.25 -8.23
CA LEU A 90 -2.08 2.61 -8.07
C LEU A 90 -1.16 1.39 -8.06
N LEU A 91 -1.56 0.29 -7.40
CA LEU A 91 -0.81 -0.95 -7.38
C LEU A 91 -0.77 -1.64 -8.75
N GLU A 92 -1.88 -1.60 -9.50
CA GLU A 92 -1.97 -2.11 -10.88
C GLU A 92 -1.14 -1.23 -11.85
N ASP A 93 -1.00 0.08 -11.62
CA ASP A 93 -0.18 0.98 -12.43
C ASP A 93 1.33 0.88 -12.12
N ALA A 94 1.68 0.77 -10.84
CA ALA A 94 3.05 0.51 -10.40
C ALA A 94 3.58 -0.84 -10.94
N ASP A 95 2.67 -1.79 -11.21
CA ASP A 95 3.01 -3.03 -11.89
C ASP A 95 3.48 -2.81 -13.33
N LEU A 96 2.68 -2.08 -14.11
CA LEU A 96 2.94 -1.79 -15.53
C LEU A 96 4.21 -0.96 -15.76
N SER A 97 4.62 -0.16 -14.78
CA SER A 97 5.84 0.65 -14.85
C SER A 97 7.12 -0.12 -14.53
N SER A 98 7.01 -1.36 -14.02
CA SER A 98 8.15 -2.19 -13.60
C SER A 98 8.60 -3.22 -14.66
N ASN A 99 8.04 -3.19 -15.88
CA ASN A 99 8.33 -4.12 -16.98
C ASN A 99 8.80 -3.37 -18.23
#